data_AF-A0A9X3I9L0-F1
#
_entry.id   AF-A0A9X3I9L0-F1
#
_cell.length_a   1.000
_cell.length_b   1.000
_cell.length_c   1.000
_cell.angle_alpha   90.00
_cell.angle_beta   90.00
_cell.angle_gamma   90.00
#
_symmetry.space_group_name_H-M   'P 1'
#
loop_
_entity.id
_entity.type
_entity.pdbx_description
1 polymer ?
#
loop_
_entity_poly.entity_id
_entity_poly.type
_entity_poly.pdbx_seq_one_letter_code
_entity_poly.pdbx_strand_id
1 'polypeptide(L)'
;MKKLIFACVLIAGSISAMAQTYSPKVSKDSLSTLSEKVDVLKQHMKVLELKIKEAEEETNVEKLRLKLLEIKGNAKESADKASRNVDKTDAGSSVDLKNMAKLSKKAKSDADESQKALSRYNKQISKVEDIRTQIQGAERKLGYKKPQLVYDYK
;
A
#
# COMPACT_ATOMS: atom_id res chain seq x y z
N MET A 1 -51.77 60.57 -34.41
CA MET A 1 -51.43 59.14 -34.20
C MET A 1 -49.94 58.88 -33.99
N LYS A 2 -49.01 59.55 -34.68
CA LYS A 2 -47.55 59.34 -34.49
C LYS A 2 -47.02 59.66 -33.07
N LYS A 3 -47.61 60.63 -32.37
CA LYS A 3 -47.21 61.02 -31.00
C LYS A 3 -47.60 60.00 -29.92
N LEU A 4 -48.68 59.24 -30.12
CA LEU A 4 -49.13 58.19 -29.20
C LEU A 4 -48.25 56.93 -29.30
N ILE A 5 -47.81 56.60 -30.50
CA ILE A 5 -46.89 55.48 -30.75
C ILE A 5 -45.54 55.75 -30.07
N PHE A 6 -45.06 57.00 -30.11
CA PHE A 6 -43.80 57.39 -29.46
C PHE A 6 -43.86 57.33 -27.92
N ALA A 7 -45.03 57.64 -27.33
CA ALA A 7 -45.25 57.54 -25.89
C ALA A 7 -45.25 56.08 -25.40
N CYS A 8 -45.82 55.13 -26.18
CA CYS A 8 -45.78 53.71 -25.85
C CYS A 8 -44.36 53.12 -25.89
N VAL A 9 -43.51 53.58 -26.82
CA VAL A 9 -42.12 53.10 -26.94
C VAL A 9 -41.25 53.58 -25.76
N LEU A 10 -41.49 54.80 -25.25
CA LEU A 10 -40.77 55.33 -24.07
C LEU A 10 -41.15 54.62 -22.76
N ILE A 11 -42.40 54.16 -22.64
CA ILE A 11 -42.86 53.39 -21.47
C ILE A 11 -42.33 51.95 -21.52
N ALA A 12 -42.27 51.33 -22.70
CA ALA A 12 -41.70 49.99 -22.86
C ALA A 12 -40.17 49.94 -22.62
N GLY A 13 -39.45 51.05 -22.88
CA GLY A 13 -38.01 51.14 -22.64
C GLY A 13 -37.58 51.45 -21.20
N SER A 14 -38.53 51.76 -20.32
CA SER A 14 -38.29 52.08 -18.90
C SER A 14 -38.69 50.96 -17.94
N ILE A 15 -39.12 49.81 -18.46
CA ILE A 15 -39.15 48.58 -17.68
C ILE A 15 -37.70 48.17 -17.51
N SER A 16 -37.08 48.61 -16.41
CA SER A 16 -35.83 48.07 -15.92
C SER A 16 -35.95 46.57 -16.09
N ALA A 17 -35.17 45.99 -17.01
CA ALA A 17 -35.03 44.56 -17.08
C ALA A 17 -34.61 44.16 -15.67
N MET A 18 -35.56 43.65 -14.88
CA MET A 18 -35.26 43.09 -13.59
C MET A 18 -34.25 42.02 -13.95
N ALA A 19 -32.98 42.30 -13.68
CA ALA A 19 -31.93 41.33 -13.84
C ALA A 19 -32.44 40.14 -13.06
N GLN A 20 -32.90 39.11 -13.77
CA GLN A 20 -33.19 37.83 -13.17
C GLN A 20 -31.85 37.38 -12.66
N THR A 21 -31.55 37.75 -11.42
CA THR A 21 -30.43 37.22 -10.67
C THR A 21 -30.77 35.75 -10.55
N TYR A 22 -30.21 34.96 -11.46
CA TYR A 22 -30.13 33.53 -11.29
C TYR A 22 -29.29 33.31 -10.04
N SER A 23 -29.95 33.27 -8.89
CA SER A 23 -29.39 32.71 -7.68
C SER A 23 -29.45 31.20 -7.91
N PRO A 24 -28.32 30.52 -8.18
CA PRO A 24 -28.34 29.07 -8.23
C PRO A 24 -28.86 28.60 -6.87
N LYS A 25 -30.09 28.08 -6.84
CA LYS A 25 -30.61 27.39 -5.67
C LYS A 25 -29.84 26.09 -5.58
N VAL A 26 -28.68 26.11 -4.91
CA VAL A 26 -28.07 24.90 -4.41
C VAL A 26 -29.05 24.38 -3.36
N SER A 27 -29.92 23.45 -3.75
CA SER A 27 -30.85 22.85 -2.80
C SER A 27 -30.04 22.20 -1.69
N LYS A 28 -30.48 22.32 -0.44
CA LYS A 28 -29.85 21.65 0.69
C LYS A 28 -29.59 20.16 0.41
N ASP A 29 -30.51 19.54 -0.32
CA ASP A 29 -30.46 18.13 -0.73
C ASP A 29 -29.31 17.86 -1.72
N SER A 30 -29.07 18.75 -2.69
CA SER A 30 -27.96 18.62 -3.65
C SER A 30 -26.60 18.83 -2.99
N LEU A 31 -26.50 19.76 -2.03
CA LEU A 31 -25.30 19.96 -1.22
C LEU A 31 -25.02 18.73 -0.34
N SER A 32 -26.04 18.19 0.32
CA SER A 32 -25.93 16.98 1.16
C SER A 32 -25.44 15.79 0.35
N THR A 33 -26.05 15.56 -0.81
CA THR A 33 -25.67 14.47 -1.72
C THR A 33 -24.23 14.62 -2.22
N LEU A 34 -23.80 15.84 -2.56
CA LEU A 34 -22.42 16.10 -2.98
C LEU A 34 -21.45 15.86 -1.84
N SER A 35 -21.78 16.30 -0.62
CA SER A 35 -20.96 16.07 0.58
C SER A 35 -20.79 14.58 0.86
N GLU A 36 -21.87 13.80 0.79
CA GLU A 36 -21.82 12.34 0.97
C GLU A 36 -20.94 11.66 -0.08
N LYS A 37 -21.06 12.06 -1.36
CA LYS A 37 -20.20 11.57 -2.45
C LYS A 37 -18.73 11.87 -2.20
N VAL A 38 -18.41 13.09 -1.78
CA VAL A 38 -17.04 13.50 -1.45
C VAL A 38 -16.48 12.69 -0.29
N ASP A 39 -17.30 12.42 0.74
CA ASP A 39 -16.87 11.62 1.89
C ASP A 39 -16.64 10.15 1.54
N VAL A 40 -17.48 9.57 0.69
CA VAL A 40 -17.25 8.23 0.13
C VAL A 40 -15.95 8.22 -0.68
N LEU A 41 -15.73 9.22 -1.54
CA LEU A 41 -14.50 9.31 -2.34
C LEU A 41 -13.24 9.40 -1.48
N LYS A 42 -13.25 10.23 -0.43
CA LYS A 42 -12.15 10.33 0.55
C LYS A 42 -11.86 8.98 1.22
N GLN A 43 -12.89 8.19 1.51
CA GLN A 43 -12.70 6.86 2.10
C GLN A 43 -12.14 5.85 1.10
N HIS A 44 -12.58 5.89 -0.17
CA HIS A 44 -11.96 5.10 -1.24
C HIS A 44 -10.48 5.47 -1.42
N MET A 45 -10.13 6.76 -1.39
CA MET A 45 -8.73 7.21 -1.44
C MET A 45 -7.90 6.60 -0.31
N LYS A 46 -8.43 6.57 0.92
CA LYS A 46 -7.74 5.92 2.06
C LYS A 46 -7.50 4.43 1.82
N VAL A 47 -8.45 3.71 1.22
CA VAL A 47 -8.25 2.30 0.85
C VAL A 47 -7.15 2.16 -0.19
N LEU A 48 -7.14 3.03 -1.21
CA LEU A 48 -6.09 3.03 -2.23
C LEU A 48 -4.71 3.35 -1.64
N GLU A 49 -4.62 4.32 -0.72
CA GLU A 49 -3.38 4.62 0.01
C GLU A 49 -2.88 3.42 0.82
N LEU A 50 -3.78 2.67 1.45
CA LEU A 50 -3.41 1.43 2.15
C LEU A 50 -2.92 0.35 1.18
N LYS A 51 -3.56 0.20 0.02
CA LYS A 51 -3.13 -0.75 -1.04
C LYS A 51 -1.78 -0.37 -1.64
N ILE A 52 -1.50 0.93 -1.78
CA ILE A 52 -0.16 1.42 -2.19
C ILE A 52 0.88 1.02 -1.15
N LYS A 53 0.60 1.24 0.14
CA LYS A 53 1.49 0.82 1.24
C LYS A 53 1.70 -0.70 1.29
N GLU A 54 0.65 -1.48 1.04
CA GLU A 54 0.76 -2.93 0.91
C GLU A 54 1.78 -3.31 -0.17
N ALA A 55 1.66 -2.73 -1.38
CA ALA A 55 2.57 -3.01 -2.48
C ALA A 55 4.02 -2.58 -2.20
N GLU A 56 4.22 -1.44 -1.53
CA GLU A 56 5.54 -0.99 -1.08
C GLU A 56 6.17 -1.99 -0.09
N GLU A 57 5.38 -2.49 0.86
CA GLU A 57 5.86 -3.44 1.86
C GLU A 57 6.06 -4.85 1.30
N GLU A 58 5.27 -5.28 0.31
CA GLU A 58 5.51 -6.51 -0.46
C GLU A 58 6.84 -6.45 -1.23
N THR A 59 7.18 -5.29 -1.79
CA THR A 59 8.50 -5.07 -2.41
C THR A 59 9.62 -5.26 -1.38
N ASN A 60 9.41 -4.81 -0.14
CA ASN A 60 10.37 -5.02 0.95
C ASN A 60 10.44 -6.50 1.39
N VAL A 61 9.31 -7.22 1.41
CA VAL A 61 9.28 -8.67 1.64
C VAL A 61 10.14 -9.39 0.61
N GLU A 62 10.01 -9.07 -0.67
CA GLU A 62 10.78 -9.74 -1.72
C GLU A 62 12.28 -9.45 -1.61
N LYS A 63 12.67 -8.20 -1.31
CA LYS A 63 14.08 -7.86 -1.03
C LYS A 63 14.64 -8.67 0.14
N LEU A 64 13.86 -8.85 1.21
CA LEU A 64 14.26 -9.67 2.37
C LEU A 64 14.27 -11.16 2.03
N ARG A 65 13.38 -11.64 1.16
CA ARG A 65 13.36 -13.02 0.68
C ARG A 65 14.64 -13.37 -0.07
N LEU A 66 15.06 -12.51 -0.99
CA LEU A 66 16.31 -12.69 -1.74
C LEU A 66 17.52 -12.75 -0.81
N LYS A 67 17.62 -11.79 0.14
CA LYS A 67 18.68 -11.80 1.16
C LYS A 67 18.65 -13.05 2.04
N LEU A 68 17.47 -13.52 2.42
CA LEU A 68 17.32 -14.74 3.20
C LEU A 68 17.81 -15.96 2.43
N LEU A 69 17.50 -16.06 1.12
CA LEU A 69 17.96 -17.14 0.27
C LEU A 69 19.49 -17.15 0.14
N GLU A 70 20.10 -15.98 -0.07
CA GLU A 70 21.55 -15.82 -0.13
C GLU A 70 22.22 -16.25 1.18
N ILE A 71 21.75 -15.73 2.32
CA ILE A 71 22.31 -16.06 3.65
C ILE A 71 22.11 -17.55 3.97
N LYS A 72 20.95 -18.14 3.63
CA LYS A 72 20.72 -19.58 3.77
C LYS A 72 21.68 -20.41 2.91
N GLY A 73 21.97 -19.95 1.68
CA GLY A 73 22.97 -20.57 0.81
C GLY A 73 24.36 -20.58 1.47
N ASN A 74 24.80 -19.44 1.99
CA ASN A 74 26.08 -19.31 2.68
C ASN A 74 26.14 -20.19 3.95
N ALA A 75 25.08 -20.20 4.76
CA ALA A 75 25.00 -21.04 5.95
C ALA A 75 25.07 -22.53 5.61
N LYS A 76 24.40 -22.97 4.53
CA LYS A 76 24.48 -24.35 4.04
C LYS A 76 25.89 -24.69 3.56
N GLU A 77 26.52 -23.81 2.78
CA GLU A 77 27.88 -24.04 2.28
C GLU A 77 28.90 -24.12 3.43
N SER A 78 28.79 -23.24 4.42
CA SER A 78 29.65 -23.25 5.61
C SER A 78 29.41 -24.51 6.47
N ALA A 79 28.17 -24.97 6.58
CA ALA A 79 27.84 -26.23 7.26
C ALA A 79 28.42 -27.45 6.51
N ASP A 80 28.27 -27.50 5.19
CA ASP A 80 28.82 -28.58 4.35
C ASP A 80 30.36 -28.61 4.39
N LYS A 81 31.03 -27.45 4.46
CA LYS A 81 32.49 -27.36 4.63
C LYS A 81 32.93 -27.79 6.03
N ALA A 82 32.14 -27.51 7.05
CA ALA A 82 32.41 -27.94 8.41
C ALA A 82 32.24 -29.46 8.55
N SER A 83 31.18 -30.05 7.99
CA SER A 83 30.92 -31.50 8.07
C SER A 83 31.94 -32.34 7.30
N ARG A 84 32.27 -31.95 6.05
CA ARG A 84 33.26 -32.68 5.23
C ARG A 84 34.68 -32.71 5.81
N ASN A 85 35.03 -31.75 6.69
CA ASN A 85 36.31 -31.77 7.39
C ASN A 85 36.31 -32.68 8.63
N VAL A 86 35.14 -33.07 9.13
CA VAL A 86 35.01 -34.09 10.18
C VAL A 86 35.17 -35.50 9.58
N ASP A 87 34.69 -35.73 8.34
CA ASP A 87 34.75 -37.03 7.66
C ASP A 87 36.15 -37.46 7.18
N LYS A 88 37.15 -36.57 7.15
CA LYS A 88 38.55 -36.90 6.81
C LYS A 88 39.30 -37.63 7.93
N THR A 89 38.61 -38.00 9.02
CA THR A 89 39.21 -38.61 10.21
C THR A 89 39.49 -40.11 10.08
N ASP A 90 38.99 -40.79 9.04
CA ASP A 90 39.22 -42.23 8.82
C ASP A 90 40.58 -42.58 8.18
N ALA A 91 41.36 -41.61 7.68
CA ALA A 91 42.58 -41.85 6.89
C ALA A 91 43.87 -41.22 7.43
N GLY A 92 44.04 -41.17 8.76
CA GLY A 92 45.36 -41.01 9.40
C GLY A 92 46.08 -39.66 9.23
N SER A 93 45.44 -38.63 8.68
CA SER A 93 46.01 -37.28 8.59
C SER A 93 45.70 -36.48 9.86
N SER A 94 46.71 -35.89 10.48
CA SER A 94 46.57 -35.08 11.70
C SER A 94 45.48 -34.02 11.52
N VAL A 95 44.43 -34.06 12.36
CA VAL A 95 43.36 -33.06 12.33
C VAL A 95 43.96 -31.69 12.66
N ASP A 96 43.88 -30.75 11.73
CA ASP A 96 44.16 -29.35 12.02
C ASP A 96 43.01 -28.77 12.84
N LEU A 97 43.08 -28.98 14.15
CA LEU A 97 42.10 -28.52 15.14
C LEU A 97 41.85 -27.01 15.03
N LYS A 98 42.84 -26.21 14.61
CA LYS A 98 42.68 -24.76 14.44
C LYS A 98 41.79 -24.45 13.24
N ASN A 99 42.00 -25.13 12.11
CA ASN A 99 41.16 -24.94 10.93
C ASN A 99 39.75 -25.49 11.12
N MET A 100 39.59 -26.63 11.81
CA MET A 100 38.27 -27.16 12.18
C MET A 100 37.51 -26.20 13.12
N ALA A 101 38.18 -25.63 14.11
CA ALA A 101 37.58 -24.63 15.00
C ALA A 101 37.16 -23.36 14.26
N LYS A 102 37.93 -22.90 13.26
CA LYS A 102 37.55 -21.76 12.41
C LYS A 102 36.30 -22.04 11.59
N LEU A 103 36.23 -23.21 10.94
CA LEU A 103 35.08 -23.61 10.13
C LEU A 103 33.82 -23.78 10.98
N SER A 104 33.94 -24.41 12.15
CA SER A 104 32.83 -24.55 13.11
C SER A 104 32.31 -23.18 13.58
N LYS A 105 33.22 -22.24 13.94
CA LYS A 105 32.83 -20.87 14.31
C LYS A 105 32.11 -20.14 13.17
N LYS A 106 32.61 -20.28 11.94
CA LYS A 106 31.96 -19.68 10.77
C LYS A 106 30.58 -20.26 10.52
N ALA A 107 30.44 -21.59 10.52
CA ALA A 107 29.14 -22.25 10.35
C ALA A 107 28.13 -21.81 11.41
N LYS A 108 28.55 -21.65 12.67
CA LYS A 108 27.70 -21.12 13.74
C LYS A 108 27.29 -19.66 13.49
N SER A 109 28.24 -18.80 13.11
CA SER A 109 27.96 -17.39 12.78
C SER A 109 26.95 -17.27 11.64
N ASP A 110 27.17 -18.01 10.55
CA ASP A 110 26.30 -17.96 9.37
C ASP A 110 24.89 -18.52 9.69
N ALA A 111 24.80 -19.52 10.58
CA ALA A 111 23.52 -20.02 11.08
C ALA A 111 22.77 -18.97 11.92
N ASP A 112 23.46 -18.27 12.83
CA ASP A 112 22.88 -17.19 13.64
C ASP A 112 22.39 -16.03 12.75
N GLU A 113 23.16 -15.68 11.71
CA GLU A 113 22.78 -14.66 10.72
C GLU A 113 21.55 -15.08 9.90
N SER A 114 21.49 -16.34 9.46
CA SER A 114 20.33 -16.92 8.78
C SER A 114 19.07 -16.83 9.65
N GLN A 115 19.18 -17.15 10.94
CA GLN A 115 18.06 -17.05 11.88
C GLN A 115 17.59 -15.61 12.08
N LYS A 116 18.52 -14.65 12.19
CA LYS A 116 18.20 -13.21 12.26
C LYS A 116 17.52 -12.73 10.98
N ALA A 117 18.00 -13.15 9.81
CA ALA A 117 17.41 -12.81 8.52
C ALA A 117 15.98 -13.36 8.41
N LEU A 118 15.75 -14.61 8.84
CA LEU A 118 14.43 -15.23 8.85
C LEU A 118 13.46 -14.48 9.77
N SER A 119 13.91 -14.08 10.96
CA SER A 119 13.10 -13.28 11.89
C SER A 119 12.69 -11.93 11.29
N ARG A 120 13.61 -11.24 10.61
CA ARG A 120 13.32 -9.97 9.91
C ARG A 120 12.32 -10.16 8.78
N TYR A 121 12.50 -11.22 7.98
CA TYR A 121 11.58 -11.58 6.91
C TYR A 121 10.16 -11.85 7.44
N ASN A 122 10.03 -12.68 8.48
CA ASN A 122 8.73 -12.99 9.09
C ASN A 122 8.06 -11.75 9.68
N LYS A 123 8.83 -10.88 10.35
CA LYS A 123 8.31 -9.61 10.87
C LYS A 123 7.76 -8.73 9.76
N GLN A 124 8.41 -8.73 8.60
CA GLN A 124 7.97 -7.95 7.46
C GLN A 124 6.69 -8.53 6.81
N ILE A 125 6.57 -9.85 6.71
CA ILE A 125 5.32 -10.51 6.29
C ILE A 125 4.16 -10.12 7.22
N SER A 126 4.37 -10.19 8.53
CA SER A 126 3.33 -9.85 9.51
C SER A 126 2.83 -8.40 9.34
N LYS A 127 3.71 -7.44 8.99
CA LYS A 127 3.26 -6.08 8.68
C LYS A 127 2.36 -6.01 7.44
N VAL A 128 2.66 -6.77 6.39
CA VAL A 128 1.82 -6.84 5.18
C VAL A 128 0.44 -7.41 5.54
N GLU A 129 0.39 -8.44 6.38
CA GLU A 129 -0.86 -9.04 6.86
C GLU A 129 -1.70 -8.06 7.71
N ASP A 130 -1.04 -7.26 8.56
CA ASP A 130 -1.70 -6.19 9.32
C ASP A 130 -2.32 -5.13 8.38
N ILE A 131 -1.61 -4.74 7.32
CA ILE A 131 -2.13 -3.79 6.32
C ILE A 131 -3.31 -4.39 5.57
N ARG A 132 -3.24 -5.66 5.14
CA ARG A 132 -4.37 -6.37 4.50
C ARG A 132 -5.60 -6.40 5.39
N THR A 133 -5.42 -6.64 6.69
CA THR A 133 -6.51 -6.61 7.67
C THR A 133 -7.13 -5.21 7.77
N GLN A 134 -6.32 -4.15 7.75
CA GLN A 134 -6.81 -2.77 7.72
C GLN A 134 -7.58 -2.44 6.44
N ILE A 135 -7.08 -2.90 5.27
CA ILE A 135 -7.76 -2.76 3.97
C ILE A 135 -9.14 -3.41 4.03
N GLN A 136 -9.22 -4.68 4.44
CA GLN A 136 -10.49 -5.40 4.56
C GLN A 136 -11.47 -4.68 5.49
N GLY A 137 -10.99 -4.17 6.63
CA GLY A 137 -11.80 -3.39 7.56
C GLY A 137 -12.33 -2.09 6.95
N ALA A 138 -11.50 -1.39 6.17
CA ALA A 138 -11.88 -0.16 5.48
C ALA A 138 -12.84 -0.41 4.30
N GLU A 139 -12.62 -1.46 3.51
CA GLU A 139 -13.50 -1.89 2.43
C GLU A 139 -14.88 -2.32 2.94
N ARG A 140 -14.95 -3.04 4.08
CA ARG A 140 -16.24 -3.34 4.73
C ARG A 140 -17.00 -2.07 5.10
N LYS A 141 -16.32 -1.07 5.70
CA LYS A 141 -16.94 0.21 6.05
C LYS A 141 -17.45 0.96 4.82
N LEU A 142 -16.73 0.92 3.70
CA LEU A 142 -17.17 1.49 2.42
C LEU A 142 -18.39 0.75 1.85
N GLY A 143 -18.43 -0.58 1.96
CA GLY A 143 -19.54 -1.40 1.50
C GLY A 143 -20.89 -1.00 2.10
N TYR A 144 -20.91 -0.50 3.34
CA TYR A 144 -22.11 0.00 4.01
C TYR A 144 -22.52 1.42 3.64
N LYS A 145 -21.68 2.18 2.91
CA LYS A 145 -21.99 3.55 2.50
C LYS A 145 -22.66 3.61 1.13
N LYS A 146 -23.52 4.63 0.97
CA LYS A 146 -24.11 5.02 -0.31
C LYS A 146 -23.69 6.46 -0.64
N PRO A 147 -23.52 6.81 -1.92
CA PRO A 147 -23.55 5.92 -3.08
C PRO A 147 -22.32 5.02 -3.14
N GLN A 148 -22.45 3.82 -3.73
CA GLN A 148 -21.31 2.93 -3.98
C GLN A 148 -20.60 3.38 -5.25
N LEU A 149 -19.28 3.59 -5.17
CA LEU A 149 -18.45 3.85 -6.35
C LEU A 149 -18.03 2.50 -6.94
N VAL A 150 -18.50 2.22 -8.16
CA VAL A 150 -18.11 1.05 -8.93
C VAL A 150 -17.13 1.51 -10.00
N TYR A 151 -15.91 0.97 -9.98
CA TYR A 151 -14.94 1.18 -11.04
C TYR A 151 -15.21 0.13 -12.13
N ASP A 152 -15.76 0.57 -13.26
CA ASP A 152 -15.88 -0.25 -14.46
C ASP A 152 -14.58 -0.14 -15.26
N TYR A 153 -13.92 -1.27 -15.49
CA TYR A 153 -12.72 -1.35 -16.32
C TYR A 153 -13.14 -1.97 -17.65
N LYS A 154 -13.64 -1.13 -18.58
CA LYS A 154 -13.74 -1.48 -19.99
C LYS A 154 -12.42 -1.25 -20.71
#